data_AF-A0A660Z0A8-F1
#
_entry.id   AF-A0A660Z0A8-F1
#
_cell.length_a   1.000
_cell.length_b   1.000
_cell.length_c   1.000
_cell.angle_alpha   90.00
_cell.angle_beta   90.00
_cell.angle_gamma   90.00
#
_symmetry.space_group_name_H-M   'P 1'
#
loop_
_entity.id
_entity.type
_entity.pdbx_description
1 polymer ?
#
loop_
_entity_poly.entity_id
_entity_poly.type
_entity_poly.pdbx_seq_one_letter_code
_entity_poly.pdbx_strand_id
1 'polypeptide(L)'
;MKKYFYLLIIIFLVTPAILMSQDKEASNDHKRFTGLYGDPEESDENRKLWVMVSCDGQLVSGALWGDAAAWWMESEADNVFTYADSFFKLRMEFEIDKDGKSLRMNHDLSFLKTPLERLGPIPDDWDPCVERPKR
;
A
#
# COMPACT_ATOMS: atom_id res chain seq x y z
N MET A 1 -14.88 34.53 53.52
CA MET A 1 -16.07 33.88 52.93
C MET A 1 -16.33 34.49 51.56
N LYS A 2 -16.34 33.63 50.52
CA LYS A 2 -16.82 33.79 49.13
C LYS A 2 -16.20 34.90 48.25
N LYS A 3 -15.17 34.50 47.48
CA LYS A 3 -14.77 35.15 46.21
C LYS A 3 -15.40 34.36 45.06
N TYR A 4 -16.15 35.03 44.19
CA TYR A 4 -16.68 34.47 42.94
C TYR A 4 -15.57 34.53 41.88
N PHE A 5 -15.18 33.37 41.34
CA PHE A 5 -14.32 33.28 40.16
C PHE A 5 -15.21 32.96 38.95
N TYR A 6 -15.24 33.87 37.97
CA TYR A 6 -15.81 33.62 36.65
C TYR A 6 -14.85 32.71 35.87
N LEU A 7 -15.31 31.51 35.50
CA LEU A 7 -14.59 30.60 34.62
C LEU A 7 -15.04 30.89 33.17
N LEU A 8 -14.16 31.49 32.38
CA LEU A 8 -14.35 31.71 30.96
C LEU A 8 -14.09 30.39 30.22
N ILE A 9 -15.13 29.74 29.72
CA ILE A 9 -15.00 28.54 28.87
C ILE A 9 -14.62 29.02 27.47
N ILE A 10 -13.35 28.83 27.09
CA ILE A 10 -12.90 29.01 25.70
C ILE A 10 -13.33 27.75 24.95
N ILE A 11 -14.41 27.84 24.19
CA ILE A 11 -14.83 26.83 23.22
C ILE A 11 -13.88 26.96 22.02
N PHE A 12 -12.91 26.05 21.91
CA PHE A 12 -12.15 25.89 20.67
C PHE A 12 -13.07 25.30 19.61
N LEU A 13 -13.44 26.14 18.64
CA LEU A 13 -14.03 25.73 17.37
C LEU A 13 -13.05 24.80 16.66
N VAL A 14 -13.40 23.51 16.59
CA VAL A 14 -12.71 22.54 15.75
C VAL A 14 -13.08 22.83 14.29
N THR A 15 -12.13 23.35 13.53
CA THR A 15 -12.24 23.57 12.08
C THR A 15 -12.43 22.25 11.33
N PRO A 16 -13.43 22.13 10.44
CA PRO A 16 -13.59 20.97 9.58
C PRO A 16 -12.73 21.17 8.33
N ALA A 17 -11.42 20.93 8.43
CA ALA A 17 -10.51 21.07 7.28
C ALA A 17 -9.51 19.91 7.11
N ILE A 18 -9.52 18.90 7.99
CA ILE A 18 -8.46 17.87 8.02
C ILE A 18 -8.84 16.61 7.23
N LEU A 19 -10.12 16.34 6.95
CA LEU A 19 -10.51 15.05 6.39
C LEU A 19 -10.25 14.86 4.88
N MET A 20 -10.06 15.92 4.09
CA MET A 20 -9.88 15.80 2.62
C MET A 20 -8.42 15.79 2.14
N SER A 21 -7.45 15.97 3.05
CA SER A 21 -6.01 16.01 2.69
C SER A 21 -5.32 14.66 2.85
N GLN A 22 -5.75 13.83 3.82
CA GLN A 22 -5.08 12.58 4.13
C GLN A 22 -5.12 11.58 2.97
N ASP A 23 -6.23 11.48 2.23
CA ASP A 23 -6.38 10.47 1.17
C ASP A 23 -5.47 10.74 -0.04
N LYS A 24 -5.24 12.01 -0.38
CA LYS A 24 -4.42 12.39 -1.54
C LYS A 24 -2.92 12.31 -1.23
N GLU A 25 -2.54 12.58 0.01
CA GLU A 25 -1.17 12.50 0.51
C GLU A 25 -0.76 11.04 0.75
N ALA A 26 -1.63 10.22 1.35
CA ALA A 26 -1.43 8.78 1.50
C ALA A 26 -1.36 8.04 0.15
N SER A 27 -2.21 8.42 -0.81
CA SER A 27 -2.16 7.88 -2.19
C SER A 27 -0.83 8.20 -2.90
N ASN A 28 -0.25 9.38 -2.66
CA ASN A 28 1.06 9.73 -3.21
C ASN A 28 2.21 9.00 -2.50
N ASP A 29 2.10 8.72 -1.20
CA ASP A 29 3.09 7.94 -0.47
C ASP A 29 3.19 6.50 -1.00
N HIS A 30 2.04 5.86 -1.29
CA HIS A 30 2.03 4.48 -1.77
C HIS A 30 2.71 4.28 -3.14
N LYS A 31 2.84 5.33 -3.95
CA LYS A 31 3.52 5.25 -5.27
C LYS A 31 4.99 4.84 -5.16
N ARG A 32 5.64 5.06 -4.01
CA ARG A 32 7.04 4.63 -3.83
C ARG A 32 7.22 3.11 -3.84
N PHE A 33 6.14 2.37 -3.61
CA PHE A 33 6.07 0.91 -3.63
C PHE A 33 5.65 0.31 -4.97
N THR A 34 5.19 1.10 -5.95
CA THR A 34 4.64 0.52 -7.19
C THR A 34 5.73 -0.05 -8.10
N GLY A 35 5.56 -1.24 -8.64
CA GLY A 35 6.55 -1.84 -9.54
C GLY A 35 6.36 -3.34 -9.72
N LEU A 36 7.26 -3.92 -10.51
CA LEU A 36 7.38 -5.36 -10.66
C LEU A 36 8.43 -5.89 -9.68
N TYR A 37 8.06 -6.93 -8.93
CA TYR A 37 8.89 -7.58 -7.93
C TYR A 37 9.08 -9.04 -8.30
N GLY A 38 10.32 -9.51 -8.33
CA GLY A 38 10.64 -10.88 -8.70
C GLY A 38 12.03 -11.30 -8.24
N ASP A 39 12.34 -12.58 -8.41
CA ASP A 39 13.70 -13.07 -8.27
C ASP A 39 14.45 -12.82 -9.59
N PRO A 40 15.58 -12.07 -9.59
CA PRO A 40 16.34 -11.82 -10.82
C PRO A 40 16.93 -13.10 -11.44
N GLU A 41 17.03 -14.19 -10.67
CA GLU A 41 17.50 -15.50 -11.14
C GLU A 41 16.37 -16.39 -11.67
N GLU A 42 15.11 -15.96 -11.55
CA GLU A 42 13.96 -16.73 -12.04
C GLU A 42 13.87 -16.67 -13.57
N SER A 43 13.71 -17.86 -14.16
CA SER A 43 13.64 -18.07 -15.60
C SER A 43 12.26 -17.82 -16.20
N ASP A 44 11.20 -18.02 -15.40
CA ASP A 44 9.83 -17.73 -15.84
C ASP A 44 9.54 -16.23 -15.64
N GLU A 45 9.43 -15.51 -16.75
CA GLU A 45 9.15 -14.07 -16.73
C GLU A 45 7.82 -13.71 -16.07
N ASN A 46 6.86 -14.64 -15.99
CA ASN A 46 5.56 -14.42 -15.35
C ASN A 46 5.60 -14.67 -13.85
N ARG A 47 6.68 -15.22 -13.29
CA ARG A 47 6.80 -15.51 -11.86
C ARG A 47 7.18 -14.27 -11.05
N LYS A 48 6.42 -13.19 -11.23
CA LYS A 48 6.61 -11.88 -10.59
C LYS A 48 5.31 -11.39 -9.97
N LEU A 49 5.44 -10.60 -8.91
CA LEU A 49 4.34 -9.84 -8.34
C LEU A 49 4.36 -8.43 -8.91
N TRP A 50 3.20 -7.90 -9.25
CA TRP A 50 3.02 -6.48 -9.54
C TRP A 50 2.42 -5.80 -8.32
N VAL A 51 2.83 -4.55 -8.07
CA VAL A 51 2.28 -3.69 -7.02
C VAL A 51 1.89 -2.35 -7.65
N MET A 52 0.65 -1.94 -7.44
CA MET A 52 0.07 -0.71 -7.98
C MET A 52 -0.74 0.02 -6.91
N VAL A 53 -1.08 1.28 -7.18
CA VAL A 53 -2.06 2.02 -6.39
C VAL A 53 -3.39 1.94 -7.12
N SER A 54 -4.46 1.64 -6.38
CA SER A 54 -5.80 1.68 -6.91
C SER A 54 -6.28 3.10 -7.18
N CYS A 55 -7.37 3.21 -7.95
CA CYS A 55 -7.94 4.52 -8.26
C CYS A 55 -8.52 5.24 -7.02
N ASP A 56 -8.71 4.53 -5.90
CA ASP A 56 -9.09 5.08 -4.60
C ASP A 56 -7.93 5.19 -3.59
N GLY A 57 -6.69 4.94 -4.01
CA GLY A 57 -5.48 5.24 -3.22
C GLY A 57 -4.94 4.10 -2.35
N GLN A 58 -5.53 2.92 -2.40
CA GLN A 58 -5.05 1.72 -1.69
C GLN A 58 -3.92 1.03 -2.46
N LEU A 59 -3.00 0.38 -1.75
CA LEU A 59 -2.01 -0.49 -2.38
C LEU A 59 -2.70 -1.79 -2.84
N VAL A 60 -2.44 -2.19 -4.07
CA VAL A 60 -2.95 -3.43 -4.66
C VAL A 60 -1.76 -4.24 -5.17
N SER A 61 -1.76 -5.53 -4.86
CA SER A 61 -0.74 -6.46 -5.34
C SER A 61 -1.39 -7.63 -6.05
N GLY A 62 -0.72 -8.18 -7.05
CA GLY A 62 -1.17 -9.39 -7.70
C GLY A 62 -0.03 -10.17 -8.33
N ALA A 63 -0.34 -11.41 -8.66
CA ALA A 63 0.55 -12.25 -9.43
C ALA A 63 0.42 -11.95 -10.93
N LEU A 64 1.55 -11.96 -11.65
CA LEU A 64 1.54 -12.03 -13.11
C LEU A 64 1.18 -13.45 -13.62
N TRP A 65 1.25 -14.45 -12.74
CA TRP A 65 0.95 -15.84 -13.06
C TRP A 65 -0.35 -16.28 -12.40
N GLY A 66 -1.11 -17.12 -13.12
CA GLY A 66 -2.40 -17.65 -12.65
C GLY A 66 -3.44 -16.54 -12.54
N ASP A 67 -4.66 -16.81 -12.96
CA ASP A 67 -5.76 -15.84 -12.95
C ASP A 67 -6.25 -15.51 -11.51
N ALA A 68 -5.32 -15.36 -10.57
CA ALA A 68 -5.55 -15.02 -9.18
C ALA A 68 -6.07 -13.59 -9.08
N ALA A 69 -7.11 -13.41 -8.27
CA ALA A 69 -7.62 -12.09 -7.95
C ALA A 69 -6.54 -11.26 -7.25
N ALA A 70 -6.47 -9.98 -7.59
CA ALA A 70 -5.60 -9.03 -6.92
C ALA A 70 -5.96 -8.87 -5.44
N TRP A 71 -4.93 -8.70 -4.61
CA TRP A 71 -5.04 -8.46 -3.18
C TRP A 71 -5.09 -6.96 -2.90
N TRP A 72 -6.23 -6.52 -2.37
CA TRP A 72 -6.46 -5.14 -1.91
C TRP A 72 -5.88 -4.99 -0.51
N MET A 73 -4.68 -4.41 -0.40
CA MET A 73 -3.87 -4.49 0.80
C MET A 73 -4.18 -3.37 1.80
N GLU A 74 -4.35 -3.69 3.07
CA GLU A 74 -4.51 -2.75 4.18
C GLU A 74 -3.14 -2.35 4.74
N SER A 75 -2.94 -1.06 5.02
CA SER A 75 -1.70 -0.57 5.65
C SER A 75 -1.69 -0.92 7.13
N GLU A 76 -0.67 -1.65 7.57
CA GLU A 76 -0.43 -1.97 8.99
C GLU A 76 0.63 -1.03 9.59
N ALA A 77 1.63 -0.64 8.79
CA ALA A 77 2.65 0.37 9.11
C ALA A 77 3.14 1.04 7.81
N ASP A 78 4.03 2.03 7.90
CA ASP A 78 4.51 2.84 6.76
C ASP A 78 5.04 2.03 5.57
N ASN A 79 5.59 0.84 5.81
CA ASN A 79 6.13 -0.06 4.80
C ASN A 79 5.57 -1.49 4.91
N VAL A 80 4.50 -1.69 5.68
CA VAL A 80 3.92 -3.02 5.94
C VAL A 80 2.45 -3.01 5.54
N PHE A 81 2.10 -3.96 4.68
CA PHE A 81 0.76 -4.10 4.12
C PHE A 81 0.27 -5.52 4.28
N THR A 82 -1.00 -5.68 4.61
CA THR A 82 -1.61 -6.99 4.83
C THR A 82 -2.88 -7.18 4.01
N TYR A 83 -3.20 -8.42 3.67
CA TYR A 83 -4.47 -8.82 3.09
C TYR A 83 -4.96 -10.07 3.82
N ALA A 84 -6.26 -10.17 4.03
CA ALA A 84 -6.87 -11.36 4.57
C ALA A 84 -8.27 -11.58 4.00
N ASP A 85 -8.57 -12.83 3.68
CA ASP A 85 -9.92 -13.31 3.43
C ASP A 85 -10.21 -14.56 4.28
N SER A 86 -11.28 -15.29 3.97
CA SER A 86 -11.69 -16.48 4.72
C SER A 86 -10.74 -17.67 4.58
N PHE A 87 -9.86 -17.68 3.58
CA PHE A 87 -9.01 -18.82 3.23
C PHE A 87 -7.52 -18.49 3.25
N PHE A 88 -7.17 -17.22 3.13
CA PHE A 88 -5.80 -16.80 2.87
C PHE A 88 -5.45 -15.51 3.60
N LYS A 89 -4.19 -15.40 4.01
CA LYS A 89 -3.60 -14.19 4.60
C LYS A 89 -2.25 -13.94 3.95
N LEU A 90 -1.96 -12.67 3.71
CA LEU A 90 -0.73 -12.20 3.10
C LEU A 90 -0.23 -10.99 3.87
N ARG A 91 1.05 -11.01 4.21
CA ARG A 91 1.78 -9.83 4.67
C ARG A 91 2.88 -9.53 3.67
N MET A 92 3.08 -8.25 3.40
CA MET A 92 4.13 -7.71 2.57
C MET A 92 4.85 -6.60 3.33
N GLU A 93 6.17 -6.65 3.35
CA GLU A 93 7.02 -5.64 3.98
C GLU A 93 8.07 -5.15 3.00
N PHE A 94 8.06 -3.85 2.72
CA PHE A 94 8.94 -3.24 1.74
C PHE A 94 10.22 -2.70 2.39
N GLU A 95 11.36 -3.06 1.83
CA GLU A 95 12.62 -2.38 2.10
C GLU A 95 12.74 -1.17 1.17
N ILE A 96 13.07 -0.01 1.72
CA ILE A 96 13.17 1.26 1.00
C ILE A 96 14.60 1.80 1.00
N ASP A 97 14.97 2.50 -0.06
CA ASP A 97 16.24 3.22 -0.13
C ASP A 97 16.20 4.55 0.64
N LYS A 98 17.34 5.25 0.62
CA LYS A 98 17.51 6.58 1.22
C LYS A 98 16.59 7.66 0.63
N ASP A 99 16.07 7.44 -0.57
CA ASP A 99 15.18 8.36 -1.30
C ASP A 99 13.70 7.96 -1.08
N GLY A 100 13.44 6.97 -0.22
CA GLY A 100 12.12 6.46 0.14
C GLY A 100 11.52 5.48 -0.86
N LYS A 101 12.25 5.12 -1.93
CA LYS A 101 11.76 4.24 -2.98
C LYS A 101 11.98 2.78 -2.60
N SER A 102 10.99 1.92 -2.84
CA SER A 102 11.15 0.50 -2.55
C SER A 102 12.20 -0.17 -3.44
N LEU A 103 13.04 -0.99 -2.81
CA LEU A 103 14.07 -1.84 -3.42
C LEU A 103 13.70 -3.32 -3.41
N ARG A 104 13.13 -3.81 -2.30
CA ARG A 104 12.77 -5.21 -2.10
C ARG A 104 11.46 -5.36 -1.36
N MET A 105 10.85 -6.53 -1.48
CA MET A 105 9.61 -6.89 -0.81
C MET A 105 9.76 -8.26 -0.15
N ASN A 106 9.63 -8.29 1.19
CA ASN A 106 9.46 -9.52 1.95
C ASN A 106 7.97 -9.91 1.97
N HIS A 107 7.66 -11.20 1.90
CA HIS A 107 6.28 -11.67 1.94
C HIS A 107 6.13 -13.08 2.52
N ASP A 108 4.90 -13.46 2.85
CA ASP A 108 4.59 -14.76 3.46
C ASP A 108 4.09 -15.83 2.47
N LEU A 109 4.16 -15.59 1.14
CA LEU A 109 3.80 -16.59 0.13
C LEU A 109 4.80 -17.76 0.12
N SER A 110 4.38 -18.93 0.60
CA SER A 110 5.25 -20.11 0.77
C SER A 110 5.82 -20.69 -0.54
N PHE A 111 5.21 -20.38 -1.68
CA PHE A 111 5.58 -20.91 -2.99
C PHE A 111 6.52 -19.98 -3.78
N LEU A 112 6.85 -18.81 -3.25
CA LEU A 112 7.67 -17.80 -3.91
C LEU A 112 8.84 -17.43 -3.00
N LYS A 113 10.01 -17.16 -3.57
CA LYS A 113 11.19 -16.72 -2.82
C LYS A 113 10.91 -15.40 -2.10
N THR A 114 11.49 -15.23 -0.93
CA THR A 114 11.47 -13.95 -0.19
C THR A 114 12.89 -13.63 0.31
N PRO A 115 13.36 -12.37 0.21
CA PRO A 115 12.70 -11.23 -0.43
C PRO A 115 12.70 -11.31 -1.96
N LEU A 116 11.79 -10.57 -2.59
CA LEU A 116 11.80 -10.26 -4.02
C LEU A 116 12.47 -8.91 -4.28
N GLU A 117 13.18 -8.78 -5.41
CA GLU A 117 13.78 -7.51 -5.83
C GLU A 117 12.84 -6.73 -6.74
N ARG A 118 12.86 -5.40 -6.64
CA ARG A 118 12.15 -4.54 -7.57
C ARG A 118 12.90 -4.50 -8.89
N LEU A 119 12.35 -5.17 -9.90
CA LEU A 119 12.97 -5.33 -11.21
C LEU A 119 12.73 -4.14 -12.14
N GLY A 120 11.65 -3.39 -11.90
CA GLY A 120 11.31 -2.25 -12.77
C GLY A 120 10.02 -1.53 -12.38
N PRO A 121 9.67 -0.48 -13.13
CA PRO A 121 8.36 0.15 -13.03
C PRO A 121 7.26 -0.80 -13.53
N ILE A 122 6.01 -0.44 -13.26
CA ILE A 122 4.87 -1.02 -13.97
C ILE A 122 4.95 -0.57 -15.44
N PRO A 123 4.65 -1.45 -16.41
CA PRO A 123 4.64 -1.07 -17.82
C PRO A 123 3.72 0.12 -18.13
N ASP A 124 4.14 1.01 -19.02
CA ASP A 124 3.40 2.24 -19.36
C ASP A 124 2.10 1.99 -20.13
N ASP A 125 1.92 0.79 -20.69
CA ASP A 125 0.72 0.35 -21.41
C ASP A 125 -0.37 -0.22 -20.49
N TRP A 126 -0.11 -0.28 -19.18
CA TRP A 126 -1.11 -0.64 -18.17
C TRP A 126 -1.90 0.59 -17.71
N ASP A 127 -3.11 0.37 -17.20
CA ASP A 127 -3.91 1.45 -16.62
C ASP A 127 -3.15 2.14 -15.46
N PRO A 128 -3.25 3.46 -15.31
CA PRO A 128 -2.47 4.21 -14.31
C PRO A 128 -2.87 3.88 -12.87
N CYS A 129 -4.02 3.25 -12.66
CA CYS A 129 -4.52 2.79 -11.39
C CYS A 129 -5.44 1.57 -11.57
N VAL A 130 -5.57 0.77 -10.51
CA VAL A 130 -6.47 -0.40 -10.53
C VAL A 130 -7.86 0.01 -10.06
N GLU A 131 -8.90 -0.23 -10.88
CA GLU A 131 -10.28 -0.02 -10.46
C GLU A 131 -10.73 -1.11 -9.48
N ARG A 132 -11.43 -0.72 -8.41
CA ARG A 132 -12.04 -1.70 -7.51
C ARG A 132 -13.19 -2.41 -8.23
N PRO A 133 -13.22 -3.75 -8.26
CA PRO A 133 -14.35 -4.49 -8.80
C PRO A 133 -15.65 -4.05 -8.14
N LYS A 134 -16.64 -3.68 -8.96
CA LYS A 134 -17.99 -3.36 -8.47
C LYS A 134 -18.64 -4.68 -8.03
N ARG A 135 -19.07 -4.73 -6.77
CA ARG A 135 -19.86 -5.84 -6.23
C ARG A 135 -21.31 -5.78 -6.73
#